data_AF-A0AAU4EAT8-F1
#
_entry.id   AF-A0AAU4EAT8-F1
#
_cell.length_a   1.000
_cell.length_b   1.000
_cell.length_c   1.000
_cell.angle_alpha   90.00
_cell.angle_beta   90.00
_cell.angle_gamma   90.00
#
_symmetry.space_group_name_H-M   'P 1'
#
loop_
_entity.id
_entity.type
_entity.pdbx_description
1 polymer ?
#
loop_
_entity_poly.entity_id
_entity_poly.type
_entity_poly.pdbx_seq_one_letter_code
_entity_poly.pdbx_strand_id
1 'polypeptide(L)'
;MEAQTFPASPDATREFLDARRAVFRAIDSDHKRGVSANRIADMVSGAISRPIVLAYLTAEQLRRDAREAVRAAQLEEKVNVGATGEIGRGARVVYVALTVDPGDLTDEDSASLFTRVADAMRSAGIALARPGDDVTAEAFRDGRQIPLRRL
;
A
#
# COMPACT_ATOMS: atom_id res chain seq x y z
N MET A 1 27.94 30.54 13.93
CA MET A 1 26.65 30.58 14.64
C MET A 1 25.93 29.29 14.28
N GLU A 2 26.16 28.23 15.05
CA GLU A 2 25.58 26.90 14.79
C GLU A 2 24.11 26.90 15.22
N ALA A 3 23.22 26.54 14.29
CA ALA A 3 21.81 26.34 14.61
C ALA A 3 21.67 25.08 15.46
N GLN A 4 21.56 25.24 16.78
CA GLN A 4 21.15 24.17 17.68
C GLN A 4 19.76 23.70 17.26
N THR A 5 19.72 22.54 16.62
CA THR A 5 18.46 21.90 16.22
C THR A 5 17.96 21.13 17.43
N PHE A 6 17.06 21.74 18.20
CA PHE A 6 16.40 21.04 19.30
C PHE A 6 15.52 19.91 18.74
N PRO A 7 15.61 18.69 19.27
CA PRO A 7 14.68 17.63 18.88
C PRO A 7 13.25 18.07 19.20
N ALA A 8 12.33 17.89 18.25
CA ALA A 8 10.93 18.24 18.44
C ALA A 8 10.38 17.56 19.70
N SER A 9 9.62 18.28 20.52
CA SER A 9 8.97 17.69 21.68
C SER A 9 8.01 16.57 21.25
N PRO A 10 7.73 15.58 22.12
CA PRO A 10 6.73 14.55 21.83
C PRO A 10 5.36 15.12 21.47
N ASP A 11 4.98 16.25 22.08
CA ASP A 11 3.73 16.96 21.78
C ASP A 11 3.75 17.57 20.38
N ALA A 12 4.82 18.29 20.01
CA ALA A 12 4.96 18.86 18.67
C ALA A 12 5.00 17.77 17.58
N THR A 13 5.63 16.64 17.87
CA THR A 13 5.64 15.47 16.97
C THR A 13 4.22 14.91 16.78
N ARG A 14 3.46 14.76 17.87
CA ARG A 14 2.08 14.26 17.82
C ARG A 14 1.18 15.20 17.02
N GLU A 15 1.25 16.49 17.30
CA GLU A 15 0.48 17.52 16.60
C GLU A 15 0.78 17.51 15.10
N PHE A 16 2.06 17.41 14.72
CA PHE A 16 2.46 17.27 13.32
C PHE A 16 1.88 16.00 12.67
N LEU A 17 1.93 14.85 13.35
CA LEU A 17 1.38 13.60 12.83
C LEU A 17 -0.14 13.66 12.65
N ASP A 18 -0.85 14.28 13.59
CA ASP A 18 -2.31 14.41 13.53
C ASP A 18 -2.76 15.40 12.44
N ALA A 19 -2.07 16.54 12.32
CA ALA A 19 -2.30 17.49 11.22
C ALA A 19 -2.04 16.81 9.87
N ARG A 20 -0.94 16.06 9.74
CA ARG A 20 -0.62 15.31 8.52
C ARG A 20 -1.70 14.26 8.19
N ARG A 21 -2.18 13.51 9.19
CA ARG A 21 -3.30 12.56 9.01
C ARG A 21 -4.58 13.25 8.57
N ALA A 22 -4.88 14.43 9.10
CA ALA A 22 -6.04 15.21 8.68
C ALA A 22 -5.96 15.61 7.20
N VAL A 23 -4.78 16.03 6.71
CA VAL A 23 -4.58 16.36 5.29
C VAL A 23 -4.82 15.14 4.39
N PHE A 24 -4.26 13.97 4.70
CA PHE A 24 -4.48 12.77 3.88
C PHE A 24 -5.94 12.28 3.92
N ARG A 25 -6.64 12.44 5.05
CA ARG A 25 -8.09 12.18 5.12
C ARG A 25 -8.90 13.12 4.22
N ALA A 26 -8.51 14.40 4.13
CA ALA A 26 -9.14 15.35 3.21
C ALA A 26 -8.88 14.97 1.74
N ILE A 27 -7.64 14.61 1.40
CA ILE A 27 -7.26 14.09 0.08
C ILE A 27 -8.13 12.89 -0.30
N ASP A 28 -8.29 11.91 0.59
CA ASP A 28 -9.15 10.74 0.37
C ASP A 28 -10.60 11.11 0.14
N SER A 29 -11.14 12.02 0.95
CA SER A 29 -12.51 12.50 0.86
C SER A 29 -12.79 13.16 -0.50
N ASP A 30 -11.92 14.07 -0.92
CA ASP A 30 -12.06 14.76 -2.20
C ASP A 30 -11.92 13.80 -3.37
N HIS A 31 -10.97 12.86 -3.29
CA HIS A 31 -10.81 11.86 -4.33
C HIS A 31 -12.04 10.96 -4.45
N LYS A 32 -12.63 10.52 -3.33
CA LYS A 32 -13.89 9.76 -3.31
C LYS A 32 -15.08 10.54 -3.88
N ARG A 33 -15.06 11.87 -3.80
CA ARG A 33 -16.06 12.76 -4.41
C ARG A 33 -15.82 13.02 -5.91
N GLY A 34 -14.81 12.40 -6.50
CA GLY A 34 -14.49 12.53 -7.93
C GLY A 34 -13.63 13.74 -8.27
N VAL A 35 -13.02 14.41 -7.28
CA VAL A 35 -12.06 15.48 -7.57
C VAL A 35 -10.80 14.88 -8.18
N SER A 36 -10.31 15.49 -9.27
CA SER A 36 -9.13 15.00 -9.98
C SER A 36 -7.87 15.10 -9.13
N ALA A 37 -6.95 14.13 -9.28
CA ALA A 37 -5.68 14.10 -8.55
C ALA A 37 -4.86 15.38 -8.73
N ASN A 38 -4.90 15.97 -9.92
CA ASN A 38 -4.26 17.25 -10.22
C ASN A 38 -4.85 18.39 -9.39
N ARG A 39 -6.18 18.50 -9.35
CA ARG A 39 -6.86 19.54 -8.55
C ARG A 39 -6.61 19.35 -7.07
N ILE A 40 -6.62 18.11 -6.56
CA ILE A 40 -6.28 17.82 -5.18
C ILE A 40 -4.84 18.27 -4.86
N ALA A 41 -3.89 17.96 -5.74
CA ALA A 41 -2.50 18.39 -5.56
C ALA A 41 -2.34 19.91 -5.54
N ASP A 42 -3.12 20.63 -6.35
CA ASP A 42 -3.13 22.09 -6.36
C ASP A 42 -3.73 22.65 -5.06
N MET A 43 -4.81 22.04 -4.53
CA MET A 43 -5.47 22.47 -3.28
C MET A 43 -4.58 22.32 -2.03
N VAL A 44 -3.73 21.30 -1.99
CA VAL A 44 -2.80 21.06 -0.86
C VAL A 44 -1.39 21.60 -1.13
N SER A 45 -1.22 22.33 -2.23
CA SER A 45 0.06 22.95 -2.57
C SER A 45 0.48 23.92 -1.45
N GLY A 46 1.71 23.76 -0.96
CA GLY A 46 2.22 24.46 0.22
C GLY A 46 2.30 23.59 1.49
N ALA A 47 1.41 22.61 1.64
CA ALA A 47 1.49 21.62 2.72
C ALA A 47 2.20 20.33 2.26
N ILE A 48 1.89 19.87 1.05
CA ILE A 48 2.43 18.63 0.48
C ILE A 48 2.82 18.88 -0.98
N SER A 49 3.96 18.33 -1.42
CA SER A 49 4.37 18.46 -2.83
C SER A 49 3.49 17.61 -3.75
N ARG A 50 3.25 18.11 -4.97
CA ARG A 50 2.45 17.40 -5.99
C ARG A 50 2.89 15.94 -6.22
N PRO A 51 4.20 15.61 -6.36
CA PRO A 51 4.62 14.22 -6.53
C PRO A 51 4.20 13.30 -5.38
N ILE A 52 4.17 13.81 -4.14
CA ILE A 52 3.74 13.02 -2.98
C ILE A 52 2.23 12.75 -3.05
N VAL A 53 1.41 13.73 -3.43
CA VAL A 53 -0.04 13.55 -3.61
C VAL A 53 -0.35 12.55 -4.70
N LEU A 54 0.33 12.64 -5.84
CA LEU A 54 0.13 11.70 -6.95
C LEU A 54 0.57 10.29 -6.58
N ALA A 55 1.74 10.13 -5.95
CA ALA A 55 2.22 8.83 -5.47
C ALA A 55 1.25 8.22 -4.44
N TYR A 56 0.71 9.05 -3.55
CA TYR A 56 -0.31 8.64 -2.58
C TYR A 56 -1.55 8.08 -3.27
N LEU A 57 -2.16 8.86 -4.18
CA LEU A 57 -3.40 8.49 -4.84
C LEU A 57 -3.22 7.26 -5.74
N THR A 58 -2.08 7.15 -6.43
CA THR A 58 -1.74 5.96 -7.22
C THR A 58 -1.63 4.71 -6.35
N ALA A 59 -0.99 4.80 -5.18
CA ALA A 59 -0.87 3.67 -4.26
C ALA A 59 -2.24 3.29 -3.66
N GLU A 60 -3.08 4.27 -3.33
CA GLU A 60 -4.44 4.03 -2.83
C GLU A 60 -5.32 3.34 -3.88
N GLN A 61 -5.23 3.76 -5.13
CA GLN A 61 -5.96 3.11 -6.22
C GLN A 61 -5.44 1.67 -6.44
N LEU A 62 -4.13 1.47 -6.50
CA LEU A 62 -3.54 0.13 -6.62
C LEU A 62 -3.96 -0.79 -5.46
N ARG A 63 -3.97 -0.27 -4.23
CA ARG A 63 -4.42 -1.00 -3.03
C ARG A 63 -5.90 -1.38 -3.13
N ARG A 64 -6.76 -0.47 -3.61
CA ARG A 64 -8.20 -0.72 -3.77
C ARG A 64 -8.43 -1.85 -4.78
N ASP A 65 -7.84 -1.74 -5.96
CA ASP A 65 -8.01 -2.73 -7.03
C ASP A 65 -7.46 -4.11 -6.62
N ALA A 66 -6.32 -4.14 -5.94
CA ALA A 66 -5.78 -5.38 -5.40
C ALA A 66 -6.71 -6.02 -4.34
N ARG A 67 -7.33 -5.22 -3.46
CA ARG A 67 -8.31 -5.73 -2.48
C ARG A 67 -9.55 -6.28 -3.18
N GLU A 68 -10.02 -5.59 -4.20
CA GLU A 68 -11.15 -6.05 -5.00
C GLU A 68 -10.84 -7.36 -5.71
N ALA A 69 -9.63 -7.51 -6.26
CA ALA A 69 -9.17 -8.76 -6.86
C ALA A 69 -9.09 -9.91 -5.84
N VAL A 70 -8.54 -9.67 -4.64
CA VAL A 70 -8.52 -10.65 -3.54
C VAL A 70 -9.93 -11.08 -3.15
N ARG A 71 -10.86 -10.13 -3.04
CA ARG A 71 -12.26 -10.42 -2.73
C ARG A 71 -12.94 -11.23 -3.83
N ALA A 72 -12.79 -10.83 -5.08
CA ALA A 72 -13.38 -11.53 -6.23
C ALA A 72 -12.88 -12.98 -6.33
N ALA A 73 -11.63 -13.24 -5.94
CA ALA A 73 -11.03 -14.57 -5.88
C ALA A 73 -11.30 -15.34 -4.56
N GLN A 74 -12.07 -14.76 -3.63
CA GLN A 74 -12.39 -15.34 -2.32
C GLN A 74 -11.14 -15.71 -1.49
N LEU A 75 -10.14 -14.81 -1.48
CA LEU A 75 -8.87 -15.01 -0.79
C LEU A 75 -8.74 -14.21 0.53
N GLU A 76 -9.75 -13.41 0.90
CA GLU A 76 -9.70 -12.44 2.02
C GLU A 76 -9.40 -13.08 3.39
N GLU A 77 -9.67 -14.38 3.58
CA GLU A 77 -9.36 -15.08 4.84
C GLU A 77 -7.87 -15.44 4.97
N LYS A 78 -7.17 -15.56 3.84
CA LYS A 78 -5.80 -16.08 3.76
C LYS A 78 -4.77 -15.00 3.43
N VAL A 79 -5.20 -13.92 2.77
CA VAL A 79 -4.33 -12.85 2.32
C VAL A 79 -4.93 -11.48 2.60
N ASN A 80 -4.06 -10.50 2.82
CA ASN A 80 -4.43 -9.11 2.90
C ASN A 80 -3.52 -8.26 2.01
N VAL A 81 -4.07 -7.13 1.58
CA VAL A 81 -3.34 -6.11 0.82
C VAL A 81 -3.10 -4.91 1.73
N GLY A 82 -1.82 -4.59 1.91
CA GLY A 82 -1.33 -3.46 2.68
C GLY A 82 -0.61 -2.43 1.82
N ALA A 83 -0.21 -1.33 2.45
CA ALA A 83 0.71 -0.36 1.85
C ALA A 83 1.73 0.07 2.90
N THR A 84 2.99 0.22 2.50
CA THR A 84 4.03 0.79 3.35
C THR A 84 3.92 2.30 3.42
N GLY A 85 4.42 2.89 4.51
CA GLY A 85 4.60 4.34 4.60
C GLY A 85 3.29 5.13 4.73
N GLU A 86 2.55 4.93 5.83
CA GLU A 86 1.53 5.90 6.25
C GLU A 86 2.18 7.24 6.66
N ILE A 87 3.42 7.19 7.15
CA ILE A 87 4.13 8.30 7.78
C ILE A 87 5.60 8.36 7.29
N GLY A 88 5.88 9.03 6.16
CA GLY A 88 7.27 9.22 5.68
C GLY A 88 7.41 9.90 4.32
N ARG A 89 8.64 10.17 3.89
CA ARG A 89 9.00 10.62 2.51
C ARG A 89 9.32 9.44 1.57
N GLY A 90 8.89 8.23 1.91
CA GLY A 90 9.12 7.03 1.11
C GLY A 90 8.04 6.82 0.05
N ALA A 91 8.41 6.17 -1.05
CA ALA A 91 7.43 5.64 -2.00
C ALA A 91 6.50 4.66 -1.27
N ARG A 92 5.19 4.87 -1.39
CA ARG A 92 4.20 3.93 -0.86
C ARG A 92 4.24 2.66 -1.70
N VAL A 93 4.69 1.58 -1.08
CA VAL A 93 4.71 0.26 -1.72
C VAL A 93 3.46 -0.46 -1.29
N VAL A 94 2.57 -0.74 -2.24
CA VAL A 94 1.44 -1.64 -2.01
C VAL A 94 1.98 -3.07 -2.04
N TYR A 95 1.52 -3.93 -1.13
CA TYR A 95 1.95 -5.31 -1.06
C TYR A 95 0.77 -6.24 -0.76
N VAL A 96 0.92 -7.51 -1.10
CA VAL A 96 0.08 -8.61 -0.64
C VAL A 96 0.88 -9.48 0.34
N ALA A 97 0.22 -9.99 1.37
CA ALA A 97 0.84 -10.87 2.37
C ALA A 97 -0.18 -11.87 2.92
N LEU A 98 0.31 -12.98 3.46
CA LEU A 98 -0.51 -13.92 4.22
C LEU A 98 -1.02 -13.28 5.51
N THR A 99 -2.26 -13.60 5.88
CA THR A 99 -2.87 -13.25 7.18
C THR A 99 -2.83 -14.38 8.18
N VAL A 100 -2.52 -15.59 7.72
CA VAL A 100 -2.38 -16.81 8.50
C VAL A 100 -0.91 -17.20 8.61
N ASP A 101 -0.57 -17.93 9.65
CA ASP A 101 0.76 -18.55 9.73
C ASP A 101 0.90 -19.53 8.55
N PRO A 102 2.00 -19.48 7.77
CA PRO A 102 2.25 -20.46 6.74
C PRO A 102 2.14 -21.92 7.21
N GLY A 103 2.49 -22.20 8.47
CA GLY A 103 2.39 -23.53 9.08
C GLY A 103 0.95 -24.01 9.28
N ASP A 104 -0.03 -23.10 9.27
CA ASP A 104 -1.45 -23.40 9.45
C ASP A 104 -2.18 -23.63 8.12
N LEU A 105 -1.50 -23.46 6.98
CA LEU A 105 -2.08 -23.71 5.66
C LEU A 105 -2.27 -25.21 5.42
N THR A 106 -3.39 -25.56 4.79
CA THR A 106 -3.60 -26.93 4.28
C THR A 106 -2.60 -27.25 3.17
N ASP A 107 -2.30 -28.53 2.93
CA ASP A 107 -1.42 -28.95 1.83
C ASP A 107 -1.90 -28.42 0.46
N GLU A 108 -3.22 -28.41 0.24
CA GLU A 108 -3.84 -27.87 -0.97
C GLU A 108 -3.61 -26.36 -1.10
N ASP A 109 -3.79 -25.60 -0.02
CA ASP A 109 -3.54 -24.17 -0.02
C ASP A 109 -2.06 -23.85 -0.20
N SER A 110 -1.19 -24.57 0.50
CA SER A 110 0.27 -24.39 0.38
C SER A 110 0.75 -24.59 -1.06
N ALA A 111 0.15 -25.55 -1.78
CA ALA A 111 0.46 -25.83 -3.18
C ALA A 111 -0.12 -24.79 -4.18
N SER A 112 -1.31 -24.24 -3.92
CA SER A 112 -2.09 -23.51 -4.94
C SER A 112 -2.30 -22.02 -4.65
N LEU A 113 -2.16 -21.57 -3.41
CA LEU A 113 -2.54 -20.22 -2.97
C LEU A 113 -1.77 -19.13 -3.71
N PHE A 114 -0.47 -19.30 -3.92
CA PHE A 114 0.33 -18.33 -4.66
C PHE A 114 -0.18 -18.15 -6.10
N THR A 115 -0.46 -19.24 -6.81
CA THR A 115 -0.99 -19.20 -8.18
C THR A 115 -2.33 -18.48 -8.21
N ARG A 116 -3.24 -18.79 -7.27
CA ARG A 116 -4.53 -18.11 -7.15
C ARG A 116 -4.38 -16.61 -6.91
N VAL A 117 -3.45 -16.20 -6.05
CA VAL A 117 -3.13 -14.78 -5.82
C VAL A 117 -2.56 -14.13 -7.08
N ALA A 118 -1.60 -14.77 -7.74
CA ALA A 118 -0.97 -14.25 -8.95
C ALA A 118 -1.98 -14.08 -10.09
N ASP A 119 -2.88 -15.04 -10.28
CA ASP A 119 -3.94 -14.98 -11.29
C ASP A 119 -4.97 -13.90 -10.96
N ALA A 120 -5.37 -13.77 -9.69
CA ALA A 120 -6.27 -12.70 -9.26
C ALA A 120 -5.64 -11.32 -9.53
N MET A 121 -4.39 -11.11 -9.15
CA MET A 121 -3.67 -9.85 -9.42
C MET A 121 -3.58 -9.58 -10.93
N ARG A 122 -3.18 -10.59 -11.71
CA ARG A 122 -3.04 -10.45 -13.17
C ARG A 122 -4.37 -10.09 -13.83
N SER A 123 -5.47 -10.68 -13.38
CA SER A 123 -6.82 -10.37 -13.88
C SER A 123 -7.23 -8.92 -13.64
N ALA A 124 -6.65 -8.27 -12.62
CA ALA A 124 -6.84 -6.85 -12.30
C ALA A 124 -5.78 -5.92 -12.93
N GLY A 125 -4.91 -6.44 -13.80
CA GLY A 125 -3.82 -5.66 -14.40
C GLY A 125 -2.69 -5.34 -13.41
N ILE A 126 -2.48 -6.18 -12.41
CA ILE A 126 -1.50 -6.00 -11.34
C ILE A 126 -0.47 -7.14 -11.41
N ALA A 127 0.81 -6.78 -11.32
CA ALA A 127 1.91 -7.72 -11.18
C ALA A 127 2.41 -7.78 -9.74
N LEU A 128 2.81 -8.98 -9.33
CA LEU A 128 3.69 -9.20 -8.19
C LEU A 128 5.10 -8.73 -8.57
N ALA A 129 5.69 -7.85 -7.78
CA ALA A 129 6.95 -7.19 -8.09
C ALA A 129 8.12 -7.79 -7.27
N ARG A 130 8.81 -8.77 -7.86
CA ARG A 130 10.18 -9.18 -7.54
C ARG A 130 10.85 -9.83 -8.77
N PRO A 131 12.19 -9.80 -8.90
CA PRO A 131 12.88 -10.50 -9.99
C PRO A 131 12.93 -12.01 -9.72
N GLY A 132 12.48 -12.82 -10.68
CA GLY A 132 12.45 -14.29 -10.62
C GLY A 132 11.13 -14.81 -10.03
N ASP A 133 10.32 -15.47 -10.86
CA ASP A 133 9.00 -15.98 -10.47
C ASP A 133 9.09 -16.95 -9.28
N ASP A 134 10.12 -17.79 -9.24
CA ASP A 134 10.35 -18.77 -8.17
C ASP A 134 10.64 -18.12 -6.81
N VAL A 135 11.41 -17.01 -6.80
CA VAL A 135 11.76 -16.26 -5.58
C VAL A 135 10.53 -15.56 -4.98
N THR A 136 9.49 -15.34 -5.79
CA THR A 136 8.25 -14.69 -5.34
C THR A 136 7.31 -15.70 -4.70
N ALA A 137 7.21 -16.92 -5.25
CA ALA A 137 6.40 -17.99 -4.69
C ALA A 137 6.93 -18.49 -3.34
N GLU A 138 8.25 -18.72 -3.25
CA GLU A 138 8.91 -19.12 -2.00
C GLU A 138 8.76 -18.04 -0.93
N ALA A 139 9.07 -16.78 -1.27
CA ALA A 139 8.91 -15.66 -0.34
C ALA A 139 7.46 -15.52 0.17
N PHE A 140 6.47 -15.77 -0.68
CA PHE A 140 5.07 -15.73 -0.27
C PHE A 140 4.72 -16.86 0.69
N ARG A 141 5.22 -18.08 0.44
CA ARG A 141 5.06 -19.22 1.36
C ARG A 141 5.74 -18.97 2.70
N ASP A 142 6.85 -18.24 2.73
CA ASP A 142 7.52 -17.82 3.96
C ASP A 142 6.79 -16.68 4.70
N GLY A 143 5.58 -16.30 4.27
CA GLY A 143 4.81 -15.21 4.86
C GLY A 143 5.36 -13.82 4.56
N ARG A 144 6.27 -13.67 3.59
CA ARG A 144 6.84 -12.37 3.25
C ARG A 144 5.86 -11.52 2.46
N GLN A 145 5.94 -10.21 2.67
CA GLN A 145 5.22 -9.22 1.89
C GLN A 145 5.74 -9.20 0.45
N ILE A 146 4.84 -9.34 -0.51
CA ILE A 146 5.14 -9.28 -1.94
C ILE A 146 4.67 -7.93 -2.49
N PRO A 147 5.59 -7.05 -2.92
CA PRO A 147 5.23 -5.77 -3.52
C PRO A 147 4.35 -5.94 -4.76
N LEU A 148 3.47 -4.97 -5.01
CA LEU A 148 2.58 -4.92 -6.16
C LEU A 148 2.97 -3.76 -7.08
N ARG A 149 2.77 -3.95 -8.39
CA ARG A 149 2.89 -2.90 -9.40
C ARG A 149 1.80 -3.03 -10.45
N ARG A 150 1.43 -1.93 -11.11
CA ARG A 150 0.61 -2.00 -12.32
C ARG A 150 1.41 -2.63 -13.47
N LEU A 151 0.72 -3.41 -14.30
CA LEU A 151 1.22 -3.89 -15.59
C LEU A 151 1.28 -2.75 -16.61
#